data_AF-A0A7W5ZIY4-F1
#
_entry.id   AF-A0A7W5ZIY4-F1
#
_cell.length_a   1.000
_cell.length_b   1.000
_cell.length_c   1.000
_cell.angle_alpha   90.00
_cell.angle_beta   90.00
_cell.angle_gamma   90.00
#
_symmetry.space_group_name_H-M   'P 1'
#
loop_
_entity.id
_entity.type
_entity.pdbx_description
1 polymer ?
#
loop_
_entity_poly.entity_id
_entity_poly.type
_entity_poly.pdbx_seq_one_letter_code
_entity_poly.pdbx_strand_id
1 'polypeptide(L)'
;MLAQLRKLESKLKDIVMDRIAKYIDEKRDVAYLIGQDKAREQEQTKFVTNLLEKLSLTVEQIADITGVSVEFVKNIKQKLSSDR
;
A
#
# COMPACT_ATOMS: atom_id res chain seq x y z
N MET A 1 -24.71 -10.58 39.43
CA MET A 1 -24.21 -9.18 39.33
C MET A 1 -23.11 -8.98 38.29
N LEU A 2 -22.15 -9.90 38.13
CA LEU A 2 -21.06 -9.82 37.15
C LEU A 2 -21.49 -9.63 35.68
N ALA A 3 -22.58 -10.26 35.25
CA ALA A 3 -23.07 -10.16 33.87
C ALA A 3 -23.53 -8.73 33.48
N GLN A 4 -24.01 -7.95 34.45
CA GLN A 4 -24.45 -6.57 34.20
C GLN A 4 -23.24 -5.63 34.04
N LEU A 5 -22.18 -5.84 34.82
CA LEU A 5 -20.92 -5.10 34.71
C LEU A 5 -20.24 -5.36 33.36
N ARG A 6 -20.15 -6.64 32.95
CA ARG A 6 -19.58 -7.03 31.65
C ARG A 6 -20.34 -6.44 30.46
N LYS A 7 -21.68 -6.36 30.56
CA LYS A 7 -22.52 -5.71 29.55
C LYS A 7 -22.28 -4.20 29.47
N LEU A 8 -22.03 -3.56 30.61
CA LEU A 8 -21.73 -2.13 30.67
C LEU A 8 -20.36 -1.81 30.08
N GLU A 9 -19.35 -2.62 30.38
CA GLU A 9 -18.00 -2.51 29.78
C GLU A 9 -18.03 -2.66 28.26
N SER A 10 -18.77 -3.65 27.75
CA SER A 10 -18.96 -3.83 26.30
C SER A 10 -19.59 -2.59 25.67
N LYS A 11 -20.66 -2.07 26.27
CA LYS A 11 -21.37 -0.88 25.77
C LYS A 11 -20.49 0.37 25.81
N LEU A 12 -19.66 0.52 26.84
CA LEU A 12 -18.71 1.62 26.95
C LEU A 12 -17.64 1.54 25.85
N LYS A 13 -17.09 0.34 25.61
CA LYS A 13 -16.14 0.09 24.54
C LYS A 13 -16.73 0.45 23.17
N ASP A 14 -17.96 0.03 22.90
CA ASP A 14 -18.63 0.33 21.63
C ASP A 14 -18.85 1.84 21.44
N ILE A 15 -19.30 2.55 22.49
CA ILE A 15 -19.48 4.03 22.44
C ILE A 15 -18.15 4.76 22.22
N VAL A 16 -17.06 4.30 22.83
CA VAL A 16 -15.74 4.92 22.68
C VAL A 16 -15.21 4.68 21.27
N MET A 17 -15.32 3.44 20.76
CA MET A 17 -14.90 3.11 19.39
C MET A 17 -15.72 3.87 18.34
N ASP A 18 -17.04 3.98 18.50
CA ASP A 18 -17.92 4.75 17.61
C ASP A 18 -17.59 6.26 17.61
N ARG A 19 -17.13 6.80 18.74
CA ARG A 19 -16.70 8.21 18.83
C ARG A 19 -15.33 8.42 18.19
N ILE A 20 -14.40 7.48 18.35
CA ILE A 20 -13.07 7.52 17.72
C ILE A 20 -13.17 7.35 16.20
N ALA A 21 -14.04 6.44 15.73
CA ALA A 21 -14.27 6.19 14.30
C ALA A 21 -14.77 7.45 13.55
N LYS A 22 -15.40 8.41 14.23
CA LYS A 22 -15.78 9.70 13.64
C LYS A 22 -14.58 10.61 13.35
N TYR A 23 -13.44 10.37 13.96
CA TYR A 23 -12.19 11.12 13.77
C TYR A 23 -11.14 10.34 12.97
N ILE A 24 -11.21 9.01 12.96
CA ILE A 24 -10.40 8.11 12.12
C ILE A 24 -11.24 7.71 10.91
N ASP A 25 -11.41 8.65 9.96
CA ASP A 25 -11.95 8.33 8.64
C ASP A 25 -10.82 7.74 7.80
N GLU A 26 -10.91 6.46 7.42
CA GLU A 26 -9.90 5.78 6.59
C GLU A 26 -9.55 6.56 5.31
N LYS A 27 -10.48 7.37 4.78
CA LYS A 27 -10.26 8.19 3.58
C LYS A 27 -9.46 9.48 3.85
N ARG A 28 -9.33 9.89 5.12
CA ARG A 28 -8.62 11.10 5.55
C ARG A 28 -7.44 10.82 6.47
N ASP A 29 -7.28 9.57 6.90
CA ASP A 29 -6.10 9.14 7.64
C ASP A 29 -4.87 9.21 6.73
N VAL A 30 -4.01 10.18 7.02
CA VAL A 30 -2.76 10.42 6.30
C VAL A 30 -1.88 9.15 6.32
N ALA A 31 -1.89 8.39 7.41
CA ALA A 31 -1.12 7.15 7.49
C ALA A 31 -1.67 6.08 6.53
N TYR A 32 -2.99 5.98 6.39
CA TYR A 32 -3.63 5.06 5.44
C TYR A 32 -3.32 5.44 3.99
N LEU A 33 -3.41 6.73 3.63
CA LEU A 33 -3.09 7.22 2.28
C LEU A 33 -1.62 6.97 1.93
N ILE A 34 -0.69 7.29 2.84
CA ILE A 34 0.74 7.00 2.67
C ILE A 34 0.98 5.49 2.51
N GLY A 35 0.30 4.67 3.30
CA GLY A 35 0.39 3.21 3.20
C GLY A 35 -0.09 2.71 1.84
N GLN A 36 -1.20 3.25 1.34
CA GLN A 36 -1.77 2.89 0.05
C GLN A 36 -0.83 3.27 -1.12
N ASP A 37 -0.25 4.46 -1.08
CA ASP A 37 0.69 4.90 -2.12
C ASP A 37 1.97 4.06 -2.12
N LYS A 38 2.52 3.76 -0.94
CA LYS A 38 3.67 2.84 -0.81
C LYS A 38 3.34 1.44 -1.32
N ALA A 39 2.15 0.93 -1.05
CA ALA A 39 1.73 -0.39 -1.51
C ALA A 39 1.64 -0.43 -3.06
N ARG A 40 1.07 0.60 -3.68
CA ARG A 40 1.02 0.74 -5.14
C ARG A 40 2.42 0.80 -5.75
N GLU A 41 3.32 1.61 -5.19
CA GLU A 41 4.69 1.73 -5.69
C GLU A 41 5.44 0.39 -5.57
N GLN A 42 5.26 -0.34 -4.47
CA GLN A 42 5.85 -1.68 -4.28
C GLN A 42 5.31 -2.71 -5.28
N GLU A 43 4.01 -2.68 -5.55
CA GLU A 43 3.39 -3.56 -6.54
C GLU A 43 3.92 -3.27 -7.95
N GLN A 44 3.93 -2.00 -8.35
CA GLN A 44 4.51 -1.56 -9.63
C GLN A 44 5.98 -1.95 -9.75
N THR A 45 6.76 -1.78 -8.67
CA THR A 45 8.16 -2.19 -8.64
C THR A 45 8.31 -3.69 -8.86
N LYS A 46 7.55 -4.53 -8.14
CA LYS A 46 7.59 -5.99 -8.30
C LYS A 46 7.18 -6.41 -9.71
N PHE A 47 6.18 -5.76 -10.29
CA PHE A 47 5.70 -6.08 -11.63
C PHE A 47 6.75 -5.74 -12.67
N VAL A 48 7.31 -4.52 -12.64
CA VAL A 48 8.40 -4.08 -13.52
C VAL A 48 9.64 -4.97 -13.38
N THR A 49 10.04 -5.33 -12.15
CA THR A 49 11.17 -6.26 -11.92
C THR A 49 10.93 -7.61 -12.59
N ASN A 50 9.74 -8.20 -12.45
CA ASN A 50 9.43 -9.47 -13.10
C ASN A 50 9.53 -9.36 -14.63
N LEU A 51 9.06 -8.26 -15.22
CA LEU A 51 9.15 -8.05 -16.66
C LEU A 51 10.62 -7.90 -17.12
N LEU A 52 11.42 -7.14 -16.36
CA LEU A 52 12.85 -6.95 -16.65
C LEU A 52 13.68 -8.24 -16.53
N GLU A 53 13.34 -9.12 -15.58
CA GLU A 53 14.11 -10.34 -15.34
C GLU A 53 13.66 -11.53 -16.20
N LYS A 54 12.36 -11.63 -16.50
CA LYS A 54 11.79 -12.83 -17.12
C LYS A 54 11.51 -12.67 -18.60
N LEU A 55 11.39 -11.44 -19.10
CA LEU A 55 11.04 -11.17 -20.49
C LEU A 55 12.13 -10.32 -21.16
N SER A 56 12.36 -10.56 -22.45
CA SER A 56 13.30 -9.78 -23.25
C SER A 56 12.64 -8.54 -23.85
N LEU A 57 11.97 -7.74 -23.01
CA LEU A 57 11.31 -6.50 -23.41
C LEU A 57 12.25 -5.30 -23.26
N THR A 58 12.07 -4.27 -24.10
CA THR A 58 12.78 -3.01 -23.91
C THR A 58 12.19 -2.20 -22.76
N VAL A 59 12.95 -1.23 -22.26
CA VAL A 59 12.51 -0.37 -21.17
C VAL A 59 11.26 0.44 -21.56
N GLU A 60 11.18 0.86 -22.81
CA GLU A 60 10.05 1.58 -23.38
C GLU A 60 8.79 0.70 -23.47
N GLN A 61 8.93 -0.56 -23.88
CA GLN A 61 7.82 -1.51 -23.93
C GLN A 61 7.28 -1.83 -22.53
N ILE A 62 8.17 -1.97 -21.55
CA ILE A 62 7.76 -2.20 -20.15
C ILE A 62 7.04 -0.98 -19.61
N ALA A 63 7.52 0.23 -19.88
CA ALA A 63 6.86 1.46 -19.46
C ALA A 63 5.43 1.57 -20.05
N ASP A 64 5.27 1.24 -21.33
CA ASP A 64 3.98 1.23 -22.02
C ASP A 64 3.00 0.19 -21.43
N ILE A 65 3.45 -1.06 -21.22
CA ILE A 65 2.63 -2.14 -20.63
C ILE A 65 2.18 -1.83 -19.20
N THR A 66 3.08 -1.26 -18.41
CA THR A 66 2.84 -1.02 -16.97
C THR A 66 2.20 0.34 -16.68
N GLY A 67 2.15 1.23 -17.68
CA GLY A 67 1.62 2.59 -17.52
C GLY A 67 2.49 3.50 -16.65
N VAL A 68 3.73 3.11 -16.35
CA VAL A 68 4.68 3.92 -15.56
C VAL A 68 5.64 4.67 -16.49
N SER A 69 6.39 5.64 -15.95
CA SER A 69 7.36 6.37 -16.76
C SER A 69 8.57 5.51 -17.16
N VAL A 70 9.15 5.82 -18.32
CA VAL A 70 10.41 5.21 -18.77
C VAL A 70 11.52 5.39 -17.74
N GLU A 71 11.57 6.54 -17.08
CA GLU A 71 12.55 6.84 -16.02
C GLU A 71 12.36 5.94 -14.79
N PHE A 72 11.13 5.66 -14.38
CA PHE A 72 10.84 4.72 -13.30
C PHE A 72 11.39 3.32 -13.59
N VAL A 73 11.16 2.82 -14.81
CA VAL A 73 11.69 1.51 -15.24
C VAL A 73 13.22 1.51 -15.26
N LYS A 74 13.85 2.59 -15.73
CA LYS A 74 15.33 2.74 -15.70
C LYS A 74 15.87 2.70 -14.28
N ASN A 75 15.23 3.40 -13.34
CA ASN A 75 15.64 3.42 -11.94
C ASN A 75 15.57 2.02 -11.30
N ILE A 76 14.53 1.24 -11.60
CA ILE A 76 14.44 -0.16 -11.12
C ILE A 76 15.54 -1.01 -11.74
N LYS A 77 15.75 -0.90 -13.06
CA LYS A 77 16.80 -1.64 -13.76
C LYS A 77 18.20 -1.35 -13.19
N GLN A 78 18.47 -0.08 -12.86
CA GLN A 78 19.73 0.31 -12.20
C GLN A 78 19.86 -0.34 -10.82
N LYS A 79 18.85 -0.27 -9.96
CA LYS A 79 18.86 -0.90 -8.64
C LYS A 79 19.14 -2.41 -8.71
N LEU A 80 18.48 -3.12 -9.63
CA LEU A 80 18.71 -4.55 -9.87
C LEU A 80 20.13 -4.88 -10.36
N SER A 81 20.78 -3.93 -11.04
CA SER A 81 22.15 -4.10 -11.53
C SER A 81 23.20 -3.73 -10.47
N SER A 82 22.83 -2.91 -9.48
CA SER A 82 23.69 -2.54 -8.35
C SER A 82 23.65 -3.56 -7.20
N ASP A 83 22.55 -4.30 -7.07
CA ASP A 83 22.39 -5.37 -6.06
C ASP A 83 22.96 -6.74 -6.52
N ARG A 84 23.51 -6.83 -7.74
CA ARG A 84 24.22 -8.01 -8.27
C ARG A 84 25.73 -7.79 -8.26
#